data_AF-A0AAV3IZN3-F1
#
_entry.id   AF-A0AAV3IZN3-F1
#
_cell.length_a   1.000
_cell.length_b   1.000
_cell.length_c   1.000
_cell.angle_alpha   90.00
_cell.angle_beta   90.00
_cell.angle_gamma   90.00
#
_symmetry.space_group_name_H-M   'P 1'
#
loop_
_entity.id
_entity.type
_entity.pdbx_description
1 polymer ?
#
loop_
_entity_poly.entity_id
_entity_poly.type
_entity_poly.pdbx_seq_one_letter_code
_entity_poly.pdbx_strand_id
1 'polypeptide(L)' 'MYKASLKNILTRKEERTIDLTLLPNVGDTLQLRQPDKFLLVHGITHIIENESIAFEIFVEPIDRTYWMNEI' A
#
# COMPACT_ATOMS: atom_id res chain seq x y z
N MET A 1 -10.24 -3.94 11.84
CA MET A 1 -9.31 -4.52 10.85
C MET A 1 -9.85 -4.10 9.48
N TYR A 2 -9.04 -3.40 8.70
CA TYR A 2 -9.42 -2.82 7.41
C TYR A 2 -8.99 -3.75 6.29
N LYS A 3 -9.91 -4.08 5.38
CA LYS A 3 -9.58 -4.87 4.19
C LYS A 3 -9.11 -3.92 3.08
N ALA A 4 -7.86 -4.07 2.66
CA ALA A 4 -7.24 -3.19 1.67
C ALA A 4 -6.70 -3.98 0.47
N SER A 5 -7.01 -3.52 -0.74
CA SER A 5 -6.38 -3.97 -1.98
C SER A 5 -5.19 -3.06 -2.29
N LEU A 6 -4.00 -3.66 -2.34
CA LEU A 6 -2.77 -3.00 -2.77
C LEU A 6 -2.72 -3.03 -4.30
N LYS A 7 -2.66 -1.86 -4.92
CA LYS A 7 -2.56 -1.70 -6.37
C LYS A 7 -1.25 -1.06 -6.75
N ASN A 8 -0.58 -1.60 -7.76
CA ASN A 8 0.60 -0.96 -8.31
C ASN A 8 0.22 0.43 -8.88
N ILE A 9 0.91 1.49 -8.46
CA ILE A 9 0.58 2.86 -8.87
C ILE A 9 0.72 3.07 -10.39
N LEU A 10 1.69 2.40 -11.03
CA LEU A 10 1.98 2.54 -12.45
C LEU A 10 1.05 1.69 -13.31
N THR A 11 0.85 0.42 -12.93
CA THR A 11 0.10 -0.53 -13.78
C THR A 11 -1.37 -0.66 -13.39
N ARG A 12 -1.77 -0.10 -12.23
CA ARG A 12 -3.11 -0.26 -11.60
C ARG A 12 -3.53 -1.71 -11.33
N LYS A 13 -2.64 -2.68 -11.58
CA LYS A 13 -2.90 -4.09 -11.28
C LYS A 13 -2.94 -4.29 -9.77
N GLU A 14 -3.88 -5.12 -9.31
CA GLU A 14 -3.90 -5.59 -7.94
C GLU A 14 -2.66 -6.46 -7.68
N GLU A 15 -1.85 -6.05 -6.72
CA GLU A 15 -0.69 -6.79 -6.24
C GLU A 15 -1.11 -7.81 -5.20
N ARG A 16 -2.00 -7.41 -4.27
CA ARG A 16 -2.47 -8.24 -3.16
C ARG A 16 -3.63 -7.59 -2.40
N THR A 17 -4.53 -8.40 -1.85
CA THR A 17 -5.44 -7.97 -0.78
C THR A 17 -4.88 -8.34 0.60
N ILE A 18 -4.86 -7.38 1.54
CA ILE A 18 -4.37 -7.56 2.91
C ILE A 18 -5.35 -7.03 3.94
N ASP A 19 -5.29 -7.59 5.14
CA ASP A 19 -5.95 -7.07 6.32
C ASP A 19 -4.99 -6.20 7.13
N LEU A 20 -5.35 -4.93 7.31
CA LEU A 20 -4.57 -3.94 8.03
C LEU A 20 -5.19 -3.68 9.41
N THR A 21 -4.35 -3.63 10.44
CA THR A 21 -4.76 -3.17 11.77
C THR A 21 -4.93 -1.66 11.80
N LEU A 22 -4.11 -0.94 11.03
CA LEU A 22 -4.08 0.52 10.89
C LEU A 22 -3.90 0.87 9.41
N LEU A 23 -4.57 1.92 8.96
CA LEU A 23 -4.34 2.46 7.62
C LEU A 23 -3.02 3.24 7.58
N PRO A 24 -2.17 3.03 6.57
CA PRO A 24 -0.99 3.85 6.37
C PRO A 24 -1.38 5.27 5.93
N ASN A 25 -0.40 6.17 5.91
CA ASN A 25 -0.47 7.46 5.25
C ASN A 25 0.24 7.41 3.89
N VAL A 26 0.00 8.43 3.05
CA VAL A 26 0.81 8.66 1.86
C VAL A 26 2.24 9.01 2.28
N GLY A 27 3.23 8.41 1.63
CA GLY A 27 4.64 8.50 1.98
C GLY A 27 5.12 7.44 2.97
N ASP A 28 4.21 6.74 3.66
CA ASP A 28 4.60 5.61 4.51
C ASP A 28 5.12 4.45 3.66
N THR A 29 5.95 3.60 4.27
CA THR A 29 6.37 2.34 3.66
C THR A 29 5.74 1.15 4.37
N LEU A 30 5.13 0.29 3.58
CA LEU A 30 4.60 -0.99 4.02
C LEU A 30 5.64 -2.08 3.79
N GLN A 31 5.98 -2.81 4.85
CA GLN A 31 6.77 -4.02 4.76
C GLN A 31 5.83 -5.23 4.79
N LEU A 32 5.80 -6.01 3.70
CA LEU A 32 5.04 -7.25 3.67
C LEU A 32 5.82 -8.38 4.36
N ARG A 33 5.11 -9.39 4.89
CA ARG A 33 5.72 -10.57 5.55
C ARG A 33 6.48 -11.51 4.60
N GLN A 34 6.64 -11.14 3.33
CA GLN A 34 7.56 -11.81 2.42
C GLN A 34 8.92 -11.11 2.53
N PRO A 35 10.03 -11.86 2.58
CA PRO A 35 11.34 -11.23 2.60
C PRO A 35 11.46 -10.26 1.41
N ASP A 36 11.90 -9.04 1.71
CA ASP A 36 12.38 -8.04 0.76
C ASP A 36 11.37 -7.34 -0.17
N LYS A 37 10.05 -7.37 0.11
CA LYS A 37 9.09 -6.51 -0.61
C LYS A 37 8.65 -5.32 0.25
N PHE A 38 9.31 -4.18 0.05
CA PHE A 38 8.91 -2.88 0.58
C PHE A 38 8.04 -2.15 -0.45
N LEU A 39 7.00 -1.50 0.04
CA LEU A 39 6.03 -0.80 -0.77
C LEU A 39 5.90 0.64 -0.28
N LEU A 40 6.22 1.62 -1.11
CA LEU A 40 5.95 3.02 -0.83
C LEU A 40 4.47 3.33 -1.14
N VAL A 41 3.78 3.97 -0.21
CA VAL A 41 2.37 4.36 -0.38
C VAL A 41 2.29 5.72 -1.09
N HIS A 42 1.59 5.74 -2.23
CA HIS A 42 1.40 6.94 -3.07
C HIS A 42 0.01 7.54 -2.96
N GLY A 43 -0.99 6.73 -2.61
CA GLY A 43 -2.37 7.19 -2.53
C GLY A 43 -3.28 6.17 -1.86
N ILE A 44 -4.36 6.66 -1.27
CA ILE A 44 -5.34 5.83 -0.57
C ILE A 44 -6.74 6.29 -0.97
N THR A 45 -7.52 5.37 -1.53
CA THR A 45 -8.93 5.59 -1.86
C THR A 45 -9.80 4.81 -0.89
N HIS A 46 -10.86 5.48 -0.42
CA HIS A 46 -11.89 4.91 0.41
C HIS A 46 -13.09 4.57 -0.47
N ILE A 47 -13.48 3.30 -0.50
CA ILE A 47 -14.65 2.82 -1.23
C ILE A 47 -15.71 2.49 -0.19
N ILE A 48 -16.81 3.25 -0.22
CA ILE A 48 -17.93 3.10 0.72
C ILE A 48 -19.12 2.54 -0.06
N GLU A 49 -19.48 1.29 0.20
CA GLU A 49 -20.60 0.61 -0.46
C GLU A 49 -21.40 -0.19 0.56
N ASN A 50 -22.73 -0.03 0.59
CA ASN A 50 -23.65 -0.83 1.40
C ASN A 50 -23.19 -1.01 2.85
N GLU A 51 -22.83 0.08 3.53
CA GLU A 51 -22.33 0.11 4.91
C GLU A 51 -20.98 -0.59 5.15
N SER A 52 -20.34 -1.08 4.10
CA SER A 52 -18.98 -1.62 4.11
C SER A 52 -17.97 -0.58 3.62
N ILE A 53 -16.77 -0.60 4.21
CA ILE A 53 -15.66 0.24 3.77
C ILE A 53 -14.54 -0.68 3.29
N ALA A 54 -14.18 -0.53 2.01
CA ALA A 54 -13.01 -1.13 1.40
C ALA A 54 -11.98 -0.05 1.06
N PHE A 55 -10.72 -0.45 0.99
CA PHE A 55 -9.62 0.47 0.72
C PHE A 55 -8.85 0.02 -0.50
N GLU A 56 -8.50 0.97 -1.37
CA GLU A 56 -7.49 0.78 -2.39
C GLU A 56 -6.27 1.60 -2.02
N ILE A 57 -5.13 0.94 -1.87
CA ILE A 57 -3.85 1.58 -1.54
C ILE A 57 -2.96 1.46 -2.77
N PHE A 58 -2.61 2.60 -3.35
CA PHE A 58 -1.69 2.66 -4.48
C PHE A 58 -0.26 2.64 -3.97
N VAL A 59 0.50 1.65 -4.43
CA VAL A 59 1.84 1.35 -3.93
C VAL A 59 2.83 1.21 -5.06
N GLU A 60 4.10 1.49 -4.76
CA GLU A 60 5.24 1.22 -5.62
C GLU A 60 6.22 0.28 -4.90
N PRO A 61 6.67 -0.81 -5.54
CA PRO A 61 7.75 -1.62 -5.01
C PRO A 61 9.04 -0.82 -5.00
N ILE A 62 9.70 -0.78 -3.85
CA ILE A 62 10.97 -0.09 -3.67
C ILE A 62 12.00 -1.04 -3.07
N ASP A 63 13.26 -0.86 -3.45
CA ASP A 63 14.36 -1.51 -2.74
C ASP A 63 14.71 -0.69 -1.50
N ARG A 64 15.18 -1.36 -0.43
CA ARG A 64 15.63 -0.70 0.81
C ARG A 64 16.68 0.39 0.57
N THR A 65 17.46 0.29 -0.51
CA THR A 65 18.53 1.22 -0.85
C THR A 65 18.00 2.59 -1.30
N TYR A 66 16.79 2.68 -1.86
CA TYR A 66 16.20 3.96 -2.32
C TYR A 66 15.78 4.89 -1.16
N TRP A 67 15.80 4.42 0.09
CA TRP A 67 15.42 5.20 1.26
C TRP A 67 16.47 6.23 1.71
N MET A 68 17.72 6.09 1.29
CA MET A 68 18.77 7.06 1.60
C MET A 68 19.09 7.89 0.36
N ASN A 69 18.23 8.86 0.05
CA ASN A 69 18.71 10.03 -0.68
C ASN A 69 19.58 10.83 0.30
N GLU A 70 20.89 10.61 0.29
CA GLU A 70 21.83 11.61 0.78
C GLU A 70 21.78 12.79 -0.19
N ILE A 71 21.14 13.89 0.23
CA ILE A 71 21.21 15.19 -0.46
C ILE A 71 22.22 16.06 0.29
#